data_AF-F6UMX2-F1
#
_entry.id   AF-F6UMX2-F1
#
_cell.length_a   1.000
_cell.length_b   1.000
_cell.length_c   1.000
_cell.angle_alpha   90.00
_cell.angle_beta   90.00
_cell.angle_gamma   90.00
#
_symmetry.space_group_name_H-M   'P 1'
#
loop_
_entity.id
_entity.type
_entity.pdbx_description
1 polymer ?
#
loop_
_entity_poly.entity_id
_entity_poly.type
_entity_poly.pdbx_seq_one_letter_code
_entity_poly.pdbx_strand_id
1 'polypeptide(L)'
;MSQHNNYVDLLLNDLSNFRITLFGLVRSVRLPDEVVKVIWQHCITICNQAFVEGFSNVKKCSNEGRALMQLDYQQFLMKLEKLTNIRPIPNREYVESYIKAYYLTETDLHQWMNNHTEYNHKQLTALLSCSAATYTSSSSNRKTKQRMMSLIDDLTNRK
;
A
#
# COMPACT_ATOMS: atom_id res chain seq x y z
N MET A 1 -2.18 -23.32 8.38
CA MET A 1 -3.05 -22.45 7.56
C MET A 1 -2.58 -21.03 7.74
N SER A 2 -2.18 -20.34 6.68
CA SER A 2 -1.71 -18.95 6.77
C SER A 2 -2.93 -18.06 7.04
N GLN A 3 -3.07 -17.52 8.25
CA GLN A 3 -4.14 -16.58 8.57
C GLN A 3 -3.74 -15.18 8.13
N HIS A 4 -4.41 -14.64 7.11
CA HIS A 4 -4.47 -13.21 6.83
C HIS A 4 -5.60 -12.57 7.64
N ASN A 5 -5.60 -11.25 7.74
CA ASN A 5 -6.63 -10.50 8.45
C ASN A 5 -7.96 -10.46 7.69
N ASN A 6 -9.07 -10.52 8.43
CA ASN A 6 -10.43 -10.56 7.88
C ASN A 6 -10.77 -9.42 6.91
N TYR A 7 -10.14 -8.25 7.04
CA TYR A 7 -10.42 -7.12 6.14
C TYR A 7 -10.06 -7.44 4.68
N VAL A 8 -9.11 -8.34 4.44
CA VAL A 8 -8.75 -8.78 3.08
C VAL A 8 -9.91 -9.52 2.42
N ASP A 9 -10.59 -10.40 3.17
CA ASP A 9 -11.75 -11.12 2.68
C ASP A 9 -12.94 -10.20 2.44
N LEU A 10 -13.14 -9.20 3.32
CA LEU A 10 -14.16 -8.17 3.11
C LEU A 10 -13.92 -7.40 1.81
N LEU A 11 -12.69 -6.94 1.58
CA LEU A 11 -12.31 -6.20 0.37
C LEU A 11 -12.51 -7.04 -0.90
N LEU A 12 -12.15 -8.33 -0.85
CA LEU A 12 -12.36 -9.25 -1.97
C LEU A 12 -13.83 -9.55 -2.23
N ASN A 13 -14.64 -9.64 -1.16
CA ASN A 13 -16.09 -9.80 -1.28
C ASN A 13 -16.73 -8.57 -1.95
N ASP A 14 -16.29 -7.37 -1.58
CA ASP A 14 -16.74 -6.12 -2.22
C ASP A 14 -16.39 -6.09 -3.70
N LEU A 15 -15.17 -6.49 -4.08
CA LEU A 15 -14.77 -6.61 -5.49
C LEU A 15 -15.56 -7.69 -6.23
N SER A 16 -15.88 -8.80 -5.57
CA SER A 16 -16.72 -9.86 -6.15
C SER A 16 -18.15 -9.38 -6.40
N ASN A 17 -18.75 -8.66 -5.45
CA ASN A 17 -20.07 -8.07 -5.61
C ASN A 17 -20.05 -7.02 -6.73
N PHE A 18 -19.04 -6.16 -6.74
CA PHE A 18 -18.83 -5.18 -7.80
C PHE A 18 -18.75 -5.84 -9.18
N ARG A 19 -18.02 -6.95 -9.32
CA ARG A 19 -17.93 -7.73 -10.56
C ARG A 19 -19.30 -8.18 -11.06
N ILE A 20 -20.16 -8.69 -10.18
CA ILE A 20 -21.51 -9.15 -10.52
C ILE A 20 -22.35 -7.98 -11.03
N THR A 21 -22.33 -6.85 -10.32
CA THR A 21 -23.03 -5.63 -10.73
C THR A 21 -22.53 -5.09 -12.07
N LEU A 22 -21.21 -5.03 -12.25
CA LEU A 22 -20.59 -4.57 -13.50
C LEU A 22 -20.96 -5.47 -14.67
N PHE A 23 -20.96 -6.80 -14.49
CA PHE A 23 -21.36 -7.74 -15.54
C PHE A 23 -22.82 -7.54 -15.96
N GLY A 24 -23.72 -7.29 -15.00
CA GLY A 24 -25.11 -6.92 -15.28
C GLY A 24 -25.23 -5.64 -16.14
N LEU A 25 -24.43 -4.62 -15.80
CA LEU A 25 -24.40 -3.34 -16.51
C LEU A 25 -23.82 -3.47 -17.93
N VAL A 26 -22.73 -4.24 -18.11
CA VAL A 26 -22.12 -4.50 -19.41
C VAL A 26 -23.15 -5.10 -20.36
N ARG A 27 -23.98 -6.03 -19.88
CA ARG A 27 -25.03 -6.67 -20.69
C ARG A 27 -26.17 -5.72 -21.05
N SER A 28 -26.56 -4.80 -20.15
CA SER A 28 -27.67 -3.89 -20.39
C SER A 28 -27.29 -2.71 -21.29
N VAL A 29 -26.08 -2.16 -21.15
CA VAL A 29 -25.63 -0.94 -21.85
C VAL A 29 -24.64 -1.24 -22.99
N ARG A 30 -24.20 -2.49 -23.15
CA ARG A 30 -23.18 -2.91 -24.13
C ARG A 30 -21.88 -2.12 -24.00
N LEU A 31 -21.35 -2.07 -22.78
CA LEU A 31 -20.08 -1.39 -22.52
C LEU A 31 -18.92 -2.06 -23.28
N PRO A 32 -18.05 -1.29 -23.96
CA PRO A 32 -16.84 -1.84 -24.56
C PRO A 32 -15.89 -2.44 -23.51
N ASP A 33 -15.16 -3.48 -23.89
CA ASP A 33 -14.22 -4.17 -23.00
C ASP A 33 -13.13 -3.23 -22.45
N GLU A 34 -12.68 -2.24 -23.24
CA GLU A 34 -11.68 -1.28 -22.79
C GLU A 34 -12.21 -0.40 -21.65
N VAL A 35 -13.51 -0.07 -21.64
CA VAL A 35 -14.12 0.67 -20.54
C VAL A 35 -14.16 -0.18 -19.28
N VAL A 36 -14.56 -1.45 -19.41
CA VAL A 36 -14.56 -2.42 -18.29
C VAL A 36 -13.16 -2.59 -17.71
N LYS A 37 -12.15 -2.66 -18.56
CA LYS A 37 -10.74 -2.75 -18.18
C LYS A 37 -10.28 -1.52 -17.41
N VAL A 38 -10.58 -0.31 -17.88
CA VAL A 38 -10.25 0.95 -17.19
C VAL A 38 -10.93 1.02 -15.82
N ILE A 39 -12.20 0.62 -15.73
CA ILE A 39 -12.93 0.57 -14.46
C ILE A 39 -12.22 -0.37 -13.48
N TRP A 40 -11.86 -1.58 -13.90
CA TRP A 40 -11.13 -2.53 -13.07
C TRP A 40 -9.76 -2.00 -12.64
N GLN A 41 -9.01 -1.35 -13.53
CA GLN A 41 -7.74 -0.75 -13.18
C GLN A 41 -7.90 0.27 -12.04
N HIS A 42 -8.91 1.14 -12.10
CA HIS A 42 -9.19 2.11 -11.05
C HIS A 42 -9.60 1.44 -9.74
N CYS A 43 -10.47 0.43 -9.78
CA CYS A 43 -10.85 -0.31 -8.56
C CYS A 43 -9.63 -0.93 -7.88
N ILE A 44 -8.72 -1.55 -8.65
CA ILE A 44 -7.50 -2.14 -8.12
C ILE A 44 -6.57 -1.07 -7.53
N THR A 45 -6.40 0.06 -8.22
CA THR A 45 -5.61 1.19 -7.71
C THR A 45 -6.18 1.71 -6.38
N ILE A 46 -7.50 1.85 -6.26
CA ILE A 46 -8.16 2.28 -5.02
C ILE A 46 -7.91 1.26 -3.90
N CYS A 47 -8.02 -0.04 -4.17
CA CYS A 47 -7.68 -1.07 -3.19
C CYS A 47 -6.24 -0.95 -2.71
N ASN A 48 -5.29 -0.78 -3.63
CA ASN A 48 -3.87 -0.63 -3.30
C ASN A 48 -3.59 0.64 -2.48
N GLN A 49 -4.27 1.75 -2.77
CA GLN A 49 -4.25 2.96 -1.95
C GLN A 49 -4.83 2.72 -0.56
N ALA A 50 -5.93 1.98 -0.44
CA ALA A 50 -6.53 1.62 0.84
C ALA A 50 -5.61 0.75 1.71
N PHE A 51 -4.84 -0.16 1.10
CA PHE A 51 -3.82 -0.94 1.82
C PHE A 51 -2.75 -0.04 2.46
N VAL A 52 -2.13 0.84 1.67
CA VAL A 52 -1.07 1.73 2.20
C VAL A 52 -1.64 2.72 3.21
N GLU A 53 -2.84 3.26 2.97
CA GLU A 53 -3.53 4.10 3.96
C GLU A 53 -3.75 3.33 5.27
N GLY A 54 -4.29 2.11 5.20
CA GLY A 54 -4.49 1.23 6.36
C GLY A 54 -3.19 0.95 7.11
N PHE A 55 -2.12 0.59 6.40
CA PHE A 55 -0.81 0.33 7.00
C PHE A 55 -0.19 1.57 7.64
N SER A 56 -0.38 2.75 7.05
CA SER A 56 0.10 4.02 7.61
C SER A 56 -0.62 4.42 8.92
N ASN A 57 -1.81 3.88 9.18
CA ASN A 57 -2.55 4.14 10.41
C ASN A 57 -2.09 3.27 11.60
N VAL A 58 -1.15 2.35 11.38
CA VAL A 58 -0.64 1.47 12.45
C VAL A 58 0.32 2.24 13.36
N LYS A 59 0.00 2.27 14.67
CA LYS A 59 0.79 2.99 15.69
C LYS A 59 2.08 2.28 16.09
N LYS A 60 2.09 0.94 16.03
CA LYS A 60 3.23 0.09 16.36
C LYS A 60 3.33 -1.01 15.32
N CYS A 61 4.43 -1.04 14.57
CA CYS A 61 4.65 -2.00 13.50
C CYS A 61 5.74 -3.01 13.90
N SER A 62 5.34 -4.09 14.58
CA SER A 62 6.27 -5.17 14.95
C SER A 62 6.71 -5.98 13.73
N ASN A 63 7.74 -6.81 13.88
CA ASN A 63 8.22 -7.67 12.80
C ASN A 63 7.14 -8.66 12.34
N GLU A 64 6.38 -9.23 13.28
CA GLU A 64 5.24 -10.10 13.02
C GLU A 64 4.13 -9.34 12.30
N GLY A 65 3.85 -8.10 12.73
CA GLY A 65 2.87 -7.24 12.08
C GLY A 65 3.21 -6.93 10.62
N ARG A 66 4.48 -6.65 10.32
CA ARG A 66 4.95 -6.42 8.94
C ARG A 66 4.87 -7.69 8.08
N ALA A 67 5.26 -8.84 8.65
CA ALA A 67 5.10 -10.12 7.98
C ALA A 67 3.62 -10.39 7.66
N LEU A 68 2.72 -10.03 8.57
CA LEU A 68 1.29 -10.13 8.36
C LEU A 68 0.77 -9.15 7.29
N MET A 69 1.26 -7.91 7.23
CA MET A 69 0.94 -6.97 6.14
C MET A 69 1.32 -7.54 4.76
N GLN A 70 2.51 -8.15 4.66
CA GLN A 70 2.97 -8.81 3.44
C GLN A 70 2.07 -9.99 3.08
N LEU A 71 1.68 -10.80 4.08
CA LEU A 71 0.81 -11.95 3.89
C LEU A 71 -0.59 -11.54 3.44
N ASP A 72 -1.17 -10.52 4.08
CA ASP A 72 -2.47 -9.94 3.73
C ASP A 72 -2.49 -9.51 2.26
N TYR A 73 -1.46 -8.78 1.84
CA TYR A 73 -1.38 -8.30 0.47
C TYR A 73 -1.17 -9.42 -0.54
N GLN A 74 -0.36 -10.44 -0.21
CA GLN A 74 -0.22 -11.63 -1.05
C GLN A 74 -1.54 -12.39 -1.20
N GLN A 75 -2.30 -12.57 -0.12
CA GLN A 75 -3.62 -13.23 -0.16
C GLN A 75 -4.61 -12.43 -0.99
N PHE A 76 -4.59 -11.10 -0.87
CA PHE A 76 -5.37 -10.20 -1.71
C PHE A 76 -5.04 -10.41 -3.20
N LEU A 77 -3.76 -10.34 -3.58
CA LEU A 77 -3.32 -10.52 -4.97
C LEU A 77 -3.75 -11.88 -5.53
N MET A 78 -3.47 -12.98 -4.82
CA MET A 78 -3.81 -14.34 -5.29
C MET A 78 -5.30 -14.53 -5.56
N LYS A 79 -6.17 -13.91 -4.76
CA LYS A 79 -7.62 -14.00 -4.93
C LYS A 79 -8.14 -12.98 -5.96
N LEU A 80 -7.58 -11.76 -5.98
CA LEU A 80 -7.88 -10.74 -6.98
C LEU A 80 -7.60 -11.24 -8.40
N GLU A 81 -6.51 -11.97 -8.60
CA GLU A 81 -6.12 -12.54 -9.89
C GLU A 81 -7.19 -13.47 -10.49
N LYS A 82 -8.08 -14.04 -9.67
CA LYS A 82 -9.21 -14.88 -10.10
C LYS A 82 -10.48 -14.07 -10.40
N LEU A 83 -10.55 -12.82 -9.96
CA LEU A 83 -11.69 -11.92 -10.17
C LEU A 83 -11.54 -11.09 -11.44
N THR A 84 -10.31 -10.86 -11.92
CA THR A 84 -10.02 -9.97 -13.04
C THR A 84 -8.84 -10.44 -13.89
N ASN A 85 -8.92 -10.13 -15.19
CA ASN A 85 -7.87 -10.43 -16.17
C ASN A 85 -6.83 -9.31 -16.33
N ILE A 86 -6.93 -8.21 -15.54
CA ILE A 86 -5.97 -7.10 -15.61
C ILE A 86 -4.57 -7.61 -15.26
N ARG A 87 -3.63 -7.52 -16.20
CA ARG A 87 -2.21 -7.82 -16.00
C ARG A 87 -1.34 -6.79 -16.77
N PRO A 88 -0.24 -6.29 -16.18
CA PRO A 88 0.16 -6.45 -14.77
C PRO A 88 -0.83 -5.79 -13.80
N ILE A 89 -0.78 -6.16 -12.51
CA ILE A 89 -1.65 -5.56 -11.47
C ILE A 89 -1.23 -4.10 -11.26
N PRO A 90 -2.11 -3.11 -11.49
CA PRO A 90 -1.79 -1.69 -11.32
C PRO A 90 -1.37 -1.38 -9.89
N ASN A 91 -0.37 -0.50 -9.70
CA ASN A 91 0.08 -0.05 -8.38
C ASN A 91 0.45 -1.19 -7.40
N ARG A 92 0.85 -2.36 -7.91
CA ARG A 92 1.35 -3.44 -7.05
C ARG A 92 2.61 -3.04 -6.29
N GLU A 93 3.56 -2.44 -7.00
CA GLU A 93 4.82 -1.97 -6.44
C GLU A 93 4.60 -0.88 -5.38
N TYR A 94 3.57 -0.05 -5.52
CA TYR A 94 3.21 0.97 -4.53
C TYR A 94 2.97 0.37 -3.14
N VAL A 95 2.30 -0.79 -3.04
CA VAL A 95 2.07 -1.44 -1.75
C VAL A 95 3.31 -2.22 -1.30
N GLU A 96 3.90 -3.02 -2.20
CA GLU A 96 5.06 -3.85 -1.85
C GLU A 96 6.28 -3.01 -1.43
N SER A 97 6.55 -1.90 -2.13
CA SER A 97 7.66 -0.99 -1.83
C SER A 97 7.48 -0.37 -0.44
N TYR A 98 6.26 0.04 -0.08
CA TYR A 98 5.94 0.59 1.24
C TYR A 98 6.18 -0.43 2.37
N ILE A 99 5.75 -1.68 2.19
CA ILE A 99 5.98 -2.74 3.18
C ILE A 99 7.50 -3.04 3.31
N LYS A 100 8.21 -3.14 2.17
CA LYS A 100 9.65 -3.40 2.15
C LYS A 100 10.46 -2.25 2.80
N ALA A 101 9.97 -1.02 2.72
CA ALA A 101 10.64 0.14 3.28
C ALA A 101 10.83 0.07 4.81
N TYR A 102 10.00 -0.68 5.53
CA TYR A 102 10.17 -0.91 6.98
C TYR A 102 11.47 -1.64 7.36
N TYR A 103 12.09 -2.34 6.39
CA TYR A 103 13.29 -3.14 6.59
C TYR A 103 14.57 -2.45 6.12
N LEU A 104 14.46 -1.23 5.57
CA LEU A 104 15.61 -0.48 5.08
C LEU A 104 16.47 0.07 6.23
N THR A 105 17.76 0.22 5.95
CA THR A 105 18.67 0.98 6.81
C THR A 105 18.32 2.47 6.76
N GLU A 106 18.88 3.28 7.67
CA GLU A 106 18.69 4.74 7.65
C GLU A 106 19.06 5.36 6.28
N THR A 107 20.22 5.00 5.75
CA THR A 107 20.74 5.50 4.47
C THR A 107 19.82 5.11 3.32
N ASP A 108 19.42 3.84 3.26
CA ASP A 108 18.57 3.34 2.18
C ASP A 108 17.16 3.92 2.26
N LEU A 109 16.63 4.10 3.48
CA LEU A 109 15.31 4.70 3.70
C LEU A 109 15.31 6.17 3.25
N HIS A 110 16.38 6.92 3.53
CA HIS A 110 16.52 8.30 3.05
C HIS A 110 16.54 8.37 1.51
N GLN A 111 17.29 7.49 0.84
CA GLN A 111 17.30 7.43 -0.62
C GLN A 111 15.94 7.01 -1.18
N TRP A 112 15.31 6.01 -0.57
CA TRP A 112 13.99 5.52 -0.94
C TRP A 112 12.94 6.65 -0.87
N MET A 113 12.91 7.44 0.20
CA MET A 113 11.98 8.57 0.34
C MET A 113 12.17 9.63 -0.74
N ASN A 114 13.40 9.90 -1.16
CA ASN A 114 13.67 10.85 -2.25
C ASN A 114 13.17 10.34 -3.61
N ASN A 115 13.18 9.02 -3.82
CA ASN A 115 12.79 8.41 -5.08
C ASN A 115 11.29 8.10 -5.19
N HIS A 116 10.55 8.11 -4.07
CA HIS A 116 9.13 7.74 -4.04
C HIS A 116 8.24 8.95 -3.71
N THR A 117 7.85 9.68 -4.74
CA THR A 117 7.00 10.88 -4.65
C THR A 117 5.51 10.56 -4.64
N GLU A 118 5.10 9.32 -4.63
CA GLU A 118 3.69 8.92 -4.65
C GLU A 118 3.07 8.79 -3.26
N TYR A 119 3.89 8.70 -2.20
CA TYR A 119 3.42 8.67 -0.81
C TYR A 119 3.19 10.07 -0.24
N ASN A 120 2.17 10.20 0.61
CA ASN A 120 1.85 11.47 1.27
C ASN A 120 2.64 11.66 2.59
N HIS A 121 2.57 12.88 3.15
CA HIS A 121 3.30 13.25 4.38
C HIS A 121 3.02 12.29 5.54
N LYS A 122 1.74 11.94 5.74
CA LYS A 122 1.29 11.04 6.81
C LYS A 122 1.89 9.65 6.64
N GLN A 123 1.86 9.10 5.41
CA GLN A 123 2.39 7.77 5.09
C GLN A 123 3.91 7.71 5.34
N LEU A 124 4.66 8.70 4.86
CA LEU A 124 6.10 8.78 5.09
C LEU A 124 6.46 8.95 6.57
N THR A 125 5.70 9.78 7.29
CA THR A 125 5.90 10.00 8.74
C THR A 125 5.60 8.74 9.55
N ALA A 126 4.55 8.01 9.20
CA ALA A 126 4.19 6.74 9.84
C ALA A 126 5.26 5.67 9.61
N LEU A 127 5.73 5.53 8.36
CA LEU A 127 6.83 4.66 7.99
C LEU A 127 8.10 4.99 8.79
N LEU A 128 8.52 6.26 8.81
CA LEU A 128 9.70 6.69 9.55
C LEU A 128 9.60 6.36 11.03
N SER A 129 8.46 6.70 11.65
CA SER A 129 8.21 6.48 13.08
C SER A 129 8.21 5.01 13.46
N CYS A 130 7.94 4.14 12.49
CA CYS A 130 7.89 2.70 12.67
C CYS A 130 9.05 1.96 11.95
N SER A 131 10.12 2.65 11.57
CA SER A 131 11.28 2.03 10.90
C SER A 131 12.38 1.67 11.90
N ALA A 132 13.11 0.58 11.62
CA ALA A 132 14.28 0.15 12.42
C ALA A 132 15.28 1.30 12.66
N ALA A 133 15.39 2.22 11.70
CA ALA A 133 16.24 3.41 11.74
C ALA A 133 15.92 4.39 12.89
N THR A 134 14.72 4.37 13.48
CA THR A 134 14.33 5.37 14.49
C THR A 134 13.86 4.82 15.84
N TYR A 135 13.71 3.49 15.99
CA TYR A 135 13.18 2.88 17.22
C TYR A 135 14.11 2.95 18.44
N THR A 136 15.40 3.20 18.26
CA THR A 136 16.36 3.16 19.34
C THR A 136 16.59 4.54 19.95
N SER A 137 16.35 4.67 21.26
CA SER A 137 16.35 5.92 22.04
C SER A 137 17.73 6.58 22.25
N SER A 138 18.66 6.41 21.32
CA SER A 138 19.99 7.02 21.39
C SER A 138 19.94 8.48 20.94
N SER A 139 20.78 9.33 21.55
CA SER A 139 20.87 10.77 21.21
C SER A 139 21.20 11.02 19.72
N SER A 140 21.96 10.11 19.09
CA SER A 140 22.25 10.10 17.65
C SER A 140 20.98 9.98 16.80
N ASN A 141 20.07 9.07 17.16
CA ASN A 141 18.87 8.78 16.38
C ASN A 141 17.82 9.88 16.46
N ARG A 142 17.83 10.69 17.54
CA ARG A 142 16.95 11.87 17.63
C ARG A 142 17.32 12.92 16.58
N LYS A 143 18.61 13.10 16.30
CA LYS A 143 19.09 14.01 15.24
C LYS A 143 18.76 13.46 13.85
N THR A 144 18.97 12.17 13.62
CA THR A 144 18.55 11.47 12.40
C THR A 144 17.06 11.65 12.14
N LYS A 145 16.22 11.38 13.14
CA LYS A 145 14.77 11.52 13.02
C LYS A 145 14.36 12.95 12.67
N GLN A 146 14.98 13.96 13.28
CA GLN A 146 14.73 15.37 12.94
C GLN A 146 15.09 15.67 11.49
N ARG A 147 16.25 15.20 11.01
CA ARG A 147 16.70 15.37 9.62
C ARG A 147 15.77 14.67 8.61
N MET A 148 15.31 13.46 8.92
CA MET A 148 14.38 12.74 8.04
C MET A 148 12.99 13.37 8.05
N MET A 149 12.54 13.93 9.19
CA MET A 149 11.29 14.70 9.21
C MET A 149 11.37 15.97 8.37
N SER A 150 12.46 16.74 8.44
CA SER A 150 12.62 17.92 7.59
C SER A 150 12.64 17.54 6.10
N LEU A 151 13.24 16.39 5.76
CA LEU A 151 13.18 15.86 4.39
C LEU A 151 11.72 15.58 3.96
N ILE A 152 10.91 14.96 4.81
CA ILE A 152 9.50 14.69 4.51
C ILE A 152 8.74 16.00 4.28
N ASP A 153 8.96 17.01 5.12
CA ASP A 153 8.33 18.33 4.96
C ASP A 153 8.72 18.95 3.61
N ASP A 154 10.01 18.93 3.26
CA ASP A 154 10.50 19.46 1.98
C ASP A 154 9.94 18.71 0.76
N LEU A 155 9.84 17.38 0.82
CA LEU A 155 9.33 16.55 -0.28
C LEU A 155 7.84 16.76 -0.50
N THR A 156 7.08 16.99 0.57
CA THR A 156 5.62 17.14 0.49
C THR A 156 5.18 18.54 0.08
N ASN A 157 5.93 19.57 0.44
CA ASN A 157 5.68 20.95 0.01
C ASN A 157 5.96 21.21 -1.48
N ARG A 158 6.64 20.28 -2.17
CA ARG A 158 6.94 20.39 -3.61
C ARG A 158 5.81 19.88 -4.52
N LYS A 159 4.76 19.26 -3.97
CA LYS A 159 3.60 18.75 -4.72
C LYS A 159 2.46 19.75 -4.71
#